data_AF-A0A3B8X8K4-F1
#
_entry.id   AF-A0A3B8X8K4-F1
#
_cell.length_a   1.000
_cell.length_b   1.000
_cell.length_c   1.000
_cell.angle_alpha   90.00
_cell.angle_beta   90.00
_cell.angle_gamma   90.00
#
_symmetry.space_group_name_H-M   'P 1'
#
loop_
_entity.id
_entity.type
_entity.pdbx_description
1 polymer ?
#
loop_
_entity_poly.entity_id
_entity_poly.type
_entity_poly.pdbx_seq_one_letter_code
_entity_poly.pdbx_strand_id
1 'polypeptide(L)' 'RILDGAAGTAATTRVLVESGKGPKRWTTVGCSSNIIEASLAALLDSFEYAHHLRTPTKT' A
#
# COMPACT_ATOMS: atom_id res chain seq x y z
N ARG A 1 -20.94 11.59 7.51
CA ARG A 1 -20.88 12.76 6.60
C ARG A 1 -19.41 13.13 6.44
N ILE A 2 -18.78 12.77 5.32
CA ILE A 2 -17.44 13.26 4.99
C ILE A 2 -17.63 14.61 4.31
N LEU A 3 -17.11 15.64 4.97
CA LEU A 3 -17.10 17.02 4.48
C LEU A 3 -16.10 17.10 3.33
N ASP A 4 -16.49 17.78 2.25
CA ASP A 4 -15.63 18.08 1.11
C ASP A 4 -14.23 18.52 1.55
N GLY A 5 -13.26 17.62 1.38
CA GLY A 5 -11.85 17.81 1.75
C GLY A 5 -11.05 18.55 0.69
N ALA A 6 -11.66 19.47 -0.05
CA ALA A 6 -11.04 20.19 -1.16
C ALA A 6 -9.83 21.07 -0.75
N ALA A 7 -9.51 21.16 0.55
CA ALA A 7 -8.40 21.94 1.08
C ALA A 7 -7.66 21.25 2.25
N GLY A 8 -7.52 19.92 2.22
CA GLY A 8 -6.47 19.29 3.02
C GLY A 8 -5.14 19.61 2.36
N THR A 9 -4.26 20.36 3.05
CA THR A 9 -2.91 20.76 2.64
C THR A 9 -2.32 19.86 1.54
N ALA A 10 -1.70 20.40 0.49
CA ALA A 10 -1.01 19.65 -0.57
C ALA A 10 0.11 18.68 -0.10
N ALA A 11 0.17 18.37 1.19
CA ALA A 11 0.92 17.31 1.81
C ALA A 11 0.52 15.95 1.21
N THR A 12 1.52 15.28 0.64
CA THR A 12 1.42 13.89 0.24
C THR A 12 1.25 13.02 1.49
N THR A 13 0.13 12.30 1.58
CA THR A 13 -0.06 11.29 2.63
C THR A 13 0.67 10.01 2.23
N ARG A 14 1.52 9.51 3.13
CA ARG A 14 2.24 8.24 2.97
C ARG A 14 1.62 7.18 3.88
N VAL A 15 1.13 6.10 3.29
CA VAL A 15 0.54 4.94 4.00
C VAL A 15 1.51 3.78 3.91
N LEU A 16 1.82 3.18 5.06
CA LEU A 16 2.73 2.04 5.17
C LEU A 16 1.92 0.81 5.59
N VAL A 17 1.99 -0.25 4.80
CA VAL A 17 1.29 -1.51 5.05
C VAL A 17 2.35 -2.58 5.31
N GLU A 18 2.35 -3.14 6.52
CA GLU A 18 3.11 -4.35 6.82
C GLU A 18 2.25 -5.58 6.51
N SER A 19 2.83 -6.56 5.85
CA SER A 19 2.19 -7.83 5.55
C SER A 19 3.13 -8.99 5.87
N GLY A 20 2.56 -10.16 6.16
CA GLY A 20 3.33 -11.29 6.63
C GLY A 20 2.71 -12.62 6.27
N LYS A 21 3.58 -13.61 6.02
CA LYS A 21 3.20 -15.01 5.79
C LYS A 21 4.21 -15.92 6.48
N GLY A 22 3.79 -16.53 7.60
CA GLY A 22 4.69 -17.32 8.45
C GLY A 22 5.85 -16.45 8.96
N PRO A 23 7.12 -16.88 8.81
CA PRO A 23 8.28 -16.11 9.26
C PRO A 23 8.63 -14.93 8.32
N LYS A 24 8.04 -14.86 7.12
CA LYS A 24 8.34 -13.80 6.15
C LYS A 24 7.47 -12.57 6.45
N ARG A 25 8.10 -11.40 6.51
CA ARG A 25 7.47 -10.08 6.64
C ARG A 25 7.94 -9.20 5.48
N TRP A 26 7.06 -8.35 4.98
CA TRP A 26 7.38 -7.32 4.01
C TRP A 26 6.53 -6.09 4.26
N THR A 27 6.96 -4.97 3.69
CA THR A 27 6.30 -3.69 3.85
C THR A 27 6.13 -3.05 2.48
N THR A 28 4.96 -2.50 2.24
CA THR A 28 4.66 -1.70 1.04
C THR A 28 4.23 -0.29 1.44
N VAL A 29 4.42 0.65 0.52
CA VAL A 29 4.18 2.07 0.79
C VAL A 29 3.41 2.68 -0.37
N GLY A 30 2.26 3.24 -0.07
CA GLY A 30 1.46 4.02 -1.02
C GLY A 30 1.51 5.51 -0.66
N CYS A 31 1.61 6.37 -1.67
CA CYS A 31 1.68 7.81 -1.50
C CYS A 31 0.63 8.49 -2.39
N SER A 32 -0.27 9.27 -1.80
CA SER A 32 -1.23 10.11 -2.52
C SER A 32 -1.67 11.28 -1.64
N SER A 33 -2.20 12.35 -2.24
CA SER A 33 -2.94 13.39 -1.50
C SER A 33 -4.26 12.87 -0.91
N ASN A 34 -4.75 11.73 -1.38
CA ASN A 34 -5.94 11.05 -0.86
C ASN A 34 -5.54 9.78 -0.09
N ILE A 35 -5.96 9.70 1.17
CA ILE A 35 -5.66 8.54 2.03
C ILE A 35 -6.24 7.23 1.49
N ILE A 36 -7.38 7.27 0.80
CA ILE A 36 -8.02 6.07 0.23
C ILE A 36 -7.16 5.53 -0.91
N GLU A 37 -6.68 6.39 -1.80
CA GLU A 37 -5.81 6.01 -2.91
C GLU A 37 -4.44 5.52 -2.41
N ALA A 38 -3.85 6.22 -1.45
CA ALA A 38 -2.59 5.81 -0.84
C ALA A 38 -2.71 4.42 -0.19
N SER A 39 -3.83 4.15 0.48
CA SER A 39 -4.08 2.85 1.10
C SER A 39 -4.29 1.75 0.07
N LEU A 40 -5.06 2.03 -0.99
CA LEU A 40 -5.32 1.07 -2.07
C LEU A 40 -4.02 0.68 -2.80
N ALA A 41 -3.18 1.68 -3.13
CA ALA A 41 -1.89 1.45 -3.77
C ALA A 41 -0.99 0.55 -2.90
N ALA A 42 -0.83 0.90 -1.61
CA ALA A 42 -0.03 0.09 -0.70
C ALA A 42 -0.53 -1.36 -0.58
N LEU A 43 -1.85 -1.56 -0.57
CA LEU A 43 -2.46 -2.88 -0.48
C LEU A 43 -2.28 -3.71 -1.75
N LEU A 44 -2.49 -3.11 -2.92
CA LEU A 44 -2.29 -3.77 -4.22
C LEU A 44 -0.83 -4.24 -4.36
N ASP A 45 0.13 -3.36 -4.08
CA ASP A 45 1.56 -3.70 -4.10
C ASP A 45 1.88 -4.85 -3.13
N SER A 46 1.23 -4.87 -1.96
CA SER A 46 1.45 -5.94 -0.98
C SER A 46 0.98 -7.29 -1.51
N PHE A 47 -0.16 -7.32 -2.19
CA PHE A 47 -0.69 -8.54 -2.80
C PHE A 47 0.13 -9.01 -4.00
N GLU A 48 0.58 -8.09 -4.85
CA GLU A 48 1.48 -8.40 -5.97
C GLU A 48 2.80 -8.99 -5.46
N TYR A 49 3.42 -8.35 -4.47
CA TYR A 49 4.62 -8.88 -3.83
C TYR A 49 4.38 -10.26 -3.20
N ALA A 50 3.26 -10.45 -2.49
CA ALA A 50 2.88 -11.73 -1.93
C ALA A 50 2.68 -12.82 -2.99
N HIS A 51 2.15 -12.44 -4.16
CA HIS A 51 1.97 -13.34 -5.29
C HIS A 51 3.33 -13.77 -5.86
N HIS A 52 4.23 -12.82 -6.12
CA HIS A 52 5.59 -13.10 -6.58
C HIS A 52 6.40 -13.97 -5.62
N LEU A 53 6.19 -13.84 -4.31
CA LEU A 53 6.82 -14.73 -3.32
C LEU A 53 6.35 -16.20 -3.41
N ARG A 54 5.23 -16.49 -4.09
CA ARG A 54 4.70 -17.85 -4.26
C ARG A 54 5.16 -18.51 -5.55
N THR A 55 5.52 -17.74 -6.56
CA THR A 55 6.01 -18.23 -7.84
C THR A 55 7.53 -18.33 -7.75
N PRO A 56 8.14 -19.54 -7.67
CA PRO A 56 9.58 -19.64 -7.79
C PRO A 56 9.96 -19.12 -9.18
N THR A 57 10.80 -18.09 -9.23
CA THR A 57 11.44 -17.63 -10.46
C THR A 57 12.10 -18.84 -11.11
N LYS A 58 11.58 -19.27 -12.26
CA LYS A 58 12.21 -20.32 -13.07
C LYS A 58 13.55 -19.75 -13.55
N THR A 59 14.65 -20.36 -13.09
CA THR A 59 16.02 -20.10 -13.55
C THR A 59 16.15 -20.32 -15.05
#